data_AF-A0A2H3EAE5-F1
#
_entry.id   AF-A0A2H3EAE5-F1
#
_cell.length_a   1.000
_cell.length_b   1.000
_cell.length_c   1.000
_cell.angle_alpha   90.00
_cell.angle_beta   90.00
_cell.angle_gamma   90.00
#
_symmetry.space_group_name_H-M   'P 1'
#
loop_
_entity.id
_entity.type
_entity.pdbx_description
1 polymer ?
#
loop_
_entity_poly.entity_id
_entity_poly.type
_entity_poly.pdbx_seq_one_letter_code
_entity_poly.pdbx_strand_id
1 'polypeptide(L)'
;MLYELELADFRPPWIYTGTKLLTYLVVPAIALYGIFIYDFGDREHVFQPPRRWLLKQKESFFTLTPEEEKLIKSAENSPFAKPPPSS
;
A
#
# COMPACT_ATOMS: atom_id res chain seq x y z
N MET A 1 -19.36 1.14 49.20
CA MET A 1 -20.25 2.12 48.54
C MET A 1 -19.73 2.59 47.18
N LEU A 2 -18.41 2.73 46.94
CA LEU A 2 -17.89 2.93 45.57
C LEU A 2 -17.86 1.64 44.71
N TYR A 3 -18.10 0.49 45.34
CA TYR A 3 -18.05 -0.86 44.72
C TYR A 3 -19.36 -1.30 44.05
N GLU A 4 -20.50 -0.69 44.39
CA GLU A 4 -21.81 -1.02 43.80
C GLU A 4 -22.04 -0.32 42.45
N LEU A 5 -21.23 0.71 42.13
CA LEU A 5 -21.21 1.39 40.83
C LEU A 5 -20.40 0.63 39.77
N GLU A 6 -19.81 -0.52 40.12
CA GLU A 6 -19.46 -1.59 39.18
C GLU A 6 -20.75 -2.32 38.75
N LEU A 7 -21.74 -1.52 38.34
CA LEU A 7 -23.03 -1.94 37.82
C LEU A 7 -22.76 -2.98 36.73
N ALA A 8 -23.31 -4.19 36.89
CA ALA A 8 -23.22 -5.27 35.93
C ALA A 8 -23.41 -4.72 34.51
N ASP A 9 -22.34 -4.78 33.73
CA ASP A 9 -22.29 -4.14 32.43
C ASP A 9 -23.37 -4.74 31.52
N PHE A 10 -24.38 -3.94 31.16
CA PHE A 10 -25.58 -4.40 30.45
C PHE A 10 -25.32 -4.68 28.96
N ARG A 11 -24.12 -4.36 28.46
CA ARG A 11 -23.77 -4.48 27.05
C ARG A 11 -23.59 -5.95 26.67
N PRO A 12 -24.25 -6.41 25.58
CA PRO A 12 -24.01 -7.74 25.05
C PRO A 12 -22.51 -8.00 24.80
N PRO A 13 -21.99 -9.21 25.08
CA PRO A 13 -20.56 -9.50 25.02
C PRO A 13 -19.95 -9.30 23.63
N TRP A 14 -20.75 -9.41 22.57
CA TRP A 14 -20.31 -9.17 21.19
C TRP A 14 -19.92 -7.71 20.93
N ILE A 15 -20.42 -6.74 21.70
CA ILE A 15 -20.06 -5.32 21.55
C ILE A 15 -18.57 -5.12 21.84
N TYR A 16 -18.03 -5.79 22.86
CA TYR A 16 -16.61 -5.71 23.17
C TYR A 16 -15.75 -6.32 22.07
N THR A 17 -16.12 -7.50 21.60
CA THR A 17 -15.41 -8.18 20.52
C THR A 17 -15.48 -7.36 19.23
N GLY A 18 -16.65 -6.82 18.90
CA GLY A 18 -16.86 -5.94 17.75
C GLY A 18 -16.04 -4.66 17.83
N THR A 19 -16.00 -4.00 18.99
CA THR A 19 -15.23 -2.77 19.20
C THR A 19 -13.73 -3.04 19.09
N LYS A 20 -13.25 -4.15 19.68
CA LYS A 20 -11.85 -4.59 19.53
C LYS A 20 -11.51 -4.85 18.07
N LEU A 21 -12.34 -5.60 17.36
CA LEU A 21 -12.13 -5.90 15.94
C LEU A 21 -12.14 -4.64 15.07
N LEU A 22 -13.09 -3.74 15.31
CA LEU A 22 -13.15 -2.45 14.64
C LEU A 22 -11.87 -1.65 14.88
N THR A 23 -11.37 -1.61 16.12
CA THR A 23 -10.13 -0.90 16.45
C THR A 23 -8.93 -1.51 15.72
N TYR A 24 -8.83 -2.84 15.71
CA TYR A 24 -7.78 -3.57 15.00
C TYR A 24 -7.83 -3.43 13.48
N LEU A 25 -8.97 -3.03 12.91
CA LEU A 25 -9.07 -2.75 11.47
C LEU A 25 -8.84 -1.27 11.17
N VAL A 26 -9.50 -0.38 11.91
CA VAL A 26 -9.51 1.05 11.63
C VAL A 26 -8.15 1.68 11.90
N VAL A 27 -7.49 1.35 13.03
CA VAL A 27 -6.20 1.98 13.37
C VAL A 27 -5.13 1.63 12.33
N PRO A 28 -4.92 0.36 11.94
CA PRO A 28 -3.97 0.04 10.88
C PRO A 28 -4.38 0.59 9.52
N ALA A 29 -5.68 0.62 9.20
CA ALA A 29 -6.16 1.17 7.93
C ALA A 29 -5.82 2.67 7.79
N ILE A 30 -6.02 3.45 8.86
CA ILE A 30 -5.64 4.87 8.90
C ILE A 30 -4.12 5.02 8.73
N ALA A 31 -3.33 4.19 9.42
CA ALA A 31 -1.88 4.23 9.29
C ALA A 31 -1.41 3.94 7.85
N LEU A 32 -1.94 2.89 7.22
CA LEU A 32 -1.63 2.54 5.84
C LEU A 32 -2.08 3.61 4.85
N TYR A 33 -3.29 4.16 5.04
CA TYR A 33 -3.79 5.27 4.24
C TYR A 33 -2.86 6.48 4.34
N GLY A 34 -2.44 6.86 5.55
CA GLY A 34 -1.47 7.91 5.77
C GLY A 34 -0.15 7.61 5.05
N ILE A 35 0.41 6.41 5.24
CA ILE A 35 1.70 6.05 4.66
C ILE A 35 1.67 6.03 3.14
N PHE A 36 0.64 5.49 2.49
CA PHE A 36 0.68 5.20 1.05
C PHE A 36 -0.25 6.02 0.16
N ILE A 37 -1.28 6.66 0.72
CA ILE A 37 -2.33 7.31 -0.08
C ILE A 37 -2.41 8.81 0.20
N TYR A 38 -2.37 9.21 1.48
CA TYR A 38 -2.55 10.61 1.86
C TYR A 38 -1.43 11.51 1.33
N ASP A 39 -1.79 12.69 0.83
CA ASP A 39 -0.82 13.67 0.36
C ASP A 39 -0.46 14.66 1.50
N PHE A 40 0.81 14.70 1.87
CA PHE A 40 1.33 15.61 2.91
C PHE A 40 1.88 16.93 2.32
N GLY A 41 1.75 17.13 1.01
CA GLY A 41 2.25 18.29 0.29
C GLY A 41 3.74 18.22 -0.04
N ASP A 42 4.30 19.35 -0.50
CA ASP A 42 5.61 19.41 -1.16
C ASP A 42 6.85 19.23 -0.26
N ARG A 43 6.65 19.01 1.05
CA ARG A 43 7.77 18.86 2.00
C ARG A 43 8.14 17.39 2.17
N GLU A 44 9.42 17.10 2.40
CA GLU A 44 9.88 15.74 2.68
C GLU A 44 9.15 15.21 3.93
N HIS A 45 8.38 14.13 3.75
CA HIS A 45 7.62 13.50 4.82
C HIS A 45 8.32 12.23 5.29
N VAL A 46 8.15 11.88 6.58
CA VAL A 46 8.68 10.64 7.19
C VAL A 46 8.25 9.36 6.45
N PHE A 47 7.16 9.42 5.69
CA PHE A 47 6.64 8.29 4.91
C PHE A 47 7.17 8.22 3.47
N GLN A 48 8.08 9.11 3.06
CA GLN A 48 8.71 9.04 1.74
C GLN A 48 9.58 7.78 1.54
N PRO A 49 10.41 7.33 2.49
CA PRO A 49 11.17 6.09 2.33
C PRO A 49 10.31 4.84 2.05
N PRO A 50 9.24 4.51 2.82
CA PRO A 50 8.40 3.37 2.50
C PRO A 50 7.64 3.52 1.19
N ARG A 51 7.24 4.74 0.79
CA ARG A 51 6.64 4.99 -0.54
C ARG A 51 7.61 4.69 -1.68
N ARG A 52 8.85 5.16 -1.57
CA ARG A 52 9.92 4.89 -2.56
C ARG A 52 10.21 3.40 -2.66
N TRP A 53 10.24 2.68 -1.53
CA TRP A 53 10.37 1.22 -1.53
C TRP A 53 9.21 0.57 -2.29
N LEU A 54 7.96 0.96 -2.02
CA LEU A 54 6.79 0.40 -2.70
C LEU A 54 6.81 0.67 -4.20
N LEU A 55 7.22 1.87 -4.63
CA LEU A 55 7.38 2.21 -6.04
C LEU A 55 8.39 1.29 -6.73
N LYS A 56 9.55 1.04 -6.11
CA LYS A 56 10.54 0.09 -6.64
C LYS A 56 9.99 -1.33 -6.74
N GLN A 57 9.18 -1.77 -5.77
CA GLN A 57 8.52 -3.08 -5.85
C GLN A 57 7.54 -3.10 -7.03
N LYS A 58 6.71 -2.08 -7.19
CA LYS A 58 5.79 -1.97 -8.33
C LYS A 58 6.53 -1.99 -9.66
N GLU A 59 7.63 -1.24 -9.78
CA GLU A 59 8.48 -1.27 -10.97
C GLU A 59 9.01 -2.69 -11.23
N SER A 60 9.51 -3.39 -10.22
CA SER A 60 10.01 -4.76 -10.42
C SER A 60 8.96 -5.77 -10.91
N PHE A 61 7.68 -5.55 -10.62
CA PHE A 61 6.59 -6.45 -11.06
C PHE A 61 5.91 -6.01 -12.35
N PHE A 62 5.87 -4.71 -12.64
CA PHE A 62 5.14 -4.15 -13.78
C PHE A 62 6.05 -3.60 -14.89
N THR A 63 7.36 -3.64 -14.71
CA THR A 63 8.35 -3.33 -15.76
C THR A 63 9.08 -4.59 -16.19
N LEU A 64 9.64 -4.54 -17.40
CA LEU A 64 10.46 -5.61 -17.94
C LEU A 64 11.67 -5.83 -17.03
N THR A 65 12.01 -7.10 -16.81
CA THR A 65 13.28 -7.42 -16.19
C THR A 65 14.43 -6.88 -17.06
N PRO A 66 15.61 -6.60 -16.49
CA PRO A 66 16.76 -6.12 -17.25
C PRO A 66 17.16 -7.05 -18.41
N GLU A 67 16.81 -8.33 -18.31
CA GLU A 67 17.04 -9.35 -19.33
C GLU A 67 16.03 -9.21 -20.48
N GLU A 68 14.74 -9.07 -20.17
CA GLU A 68 13.69 -8.83 -21.16
C GLU A 68 13.88 -7.51 -21.90
N GLU A 69 14.32 -6.46 -21.19
CA GLU A 69 14.65 -5.17 -21.81
C GLU A 69 15.82 -5.30 -22.81
N LYS A 70 16.84 -6.10 -22.49
CA LYS A 70 17.94 -6.40 -23.41
C LYS A 70 17.46 -7.20 -24.62
N LEU A 71 16.55 -8.16 -24.43
CA LEU A 71 15.98 -8.94 -25.52
C LEU A 71 15.21 -8.05 -26.49
N ILE A 72 14.38 -7.13 -25.98
CA ILE A 72 13.67 -6.16 -26.83
C ILE A 72 14.64 -5.24 -27.55
N LYS A 73 15.62 -4.66 -26.84
CA LYS A 73 16.66 -3.82 -27.46
C LYS A 73 17.45 -4.57 -28.53
N SER A 74 17.74 -5.85 -28.31
CA SER A 74 18.42 -6.69 -29.31
C SER A 74 17.53 -7.04 -30.50
N ALA A 75 16.22 -7.24 -30.28
CA ALA A 75 15.25 -7.52 -31.31
C ALA A 75 14.94 -6.28 -32.17
N GLU A 76 14.95 -5.08 -31.59
CA GLU A 76 14.79 -3.80 -32.30
C GLU A 76 15.98 -3.51 -33.23
N ASN A 77 17.19 -3.88 -32.83
CA ASN A 77 18.40 -3.76 -33.66
C ASN A 77 18.55 -4.90 -34.70
N SER A 78 17.58 -5.82 -34.78
CA SER A 78 17.60 -6.90 -35.78
C SER A 78 17.26 -6.36 -37.17
N PRO A 79 17.95 -6.79 -38.24
CA PRO A 79 17.67 -6.35 -39.61
C PRO A 79 16.27 -6.74 -40.12
N PHE A 80 15.51 -7.54 -39.35
CA PHE A 80 14.15 -7.97 -39.66
C PHE A 80 13.08 -7.31 -38.77
N ALA A 81 13.45 -6.35 -37.92
CA ALA A 81 12.51 -5.65 -37.05
C ALA A 81 11.45 -4.90 -37.88
N LYS A 82 10.17 -5.17 -37.61
CA LYS A 82 9.06 -4.44 -38.22
C LYS A 82 9.07 -3.01 -37.65
N PRO A 83 8.98 -1.95 -38.47
CA PRO A 83 8.96 -0.59 -37.96
C PRO A 83 7.80 -0.40 -36.98
N PRO A 84 8.01 0.38 -35.89
CA PRO A 84 6.97 0.59 -34.89
C PRO A 84 5.72 1.19 -35.55
N PRO A 85 4.50 0.80 -35.11
CA PRO A 85 3.27 1.35 -35.66
C PRO A 85 3.24 2.86 -35.43
N SER A 86 3.05 3.62 -36.51
CA SER A 86 2.85 5.07 -36.46
C SER A 86 1.60 5.38 -35.63
N SER A 87 1.79 6.09 -34.52
CA SER A 87 0.69 6.72 -33.77
C SER A 87 0.25 8.02 -34.44
#